data_AF-A0A2K5JQW1-F1
#
_entry.id   AF-A0A2K5JQW1-F1
#
_cell.length_a   1.000
_cell.length_b   1.000
_cell.length_c   1.000
_cell.angle_alpha   90.00
_cell.angle_beta   90.00
_cell.angle_gamma   90.00
#
_symmetry.space_group_name_H-M   'P 1'
#
loop_
_entity.id
_entity.type
_entity.pdbx_description
1 polymer ?
#
loop_
_entity_poly.entity_id
_entity_poly.type
_entity_poly.pdbx_seq_one_letter_code
_entity_poly.pdbx_strand_id
1 'polypeptide(L)'
;KSTFFNVLTNSQASAENFPFCTIDPNESRVPVPDERFDFLCQYHKPASKIPAFLNVVDIAGLVKGAHNGQGLGNAFLSHISACDGIFHLTRAFEDDDITHVEGSVDPIRDIEIIHEELQLKDEEMIGPIIDKLEKVAVRGGDKKLKPEYDIMCKVKSWVIDQKKPVRFYHDWNDKEIEVLNKHLFLTSKPMVYLVNLSEKDYIRKKNKWLLESTDNKAEIILLKMEILSSSNLTHLNNRRRNKI
;
A
#
# COMPACT_ATOMS: atom_id res chain seq x y z
N LYS A 1 -0.34 4.69 -11.84
CA LYS A 1 -1.14 4.93 -10.61
C LYS A 1 -2.49 5.56 -10.91
N SER A 2 -2.55 6.81 -11.39
CA SER A 2 -3.83 7.49 -11.67
C SER A 2 -4.74 6.72 -12.63
N THR A 3 -4.19 6.09 -13.68
CA THR A 3 -4.94 5.18 -14.56
C THR A 3 -5.58 4.00 -13.81
N PHE A 4 -4.88 3.42 -12.82
CA PHE A 4 -5.42 2.30 -12.01
C PHE A 4 -6.60 2.78 -11.20
N PHE A 5 -6.41 3.91 -10.51
CA PHE A 5 -7.42 4.51 -9.67
C PHE A 5 -8.68 4.84 -10.48
N ASN A 6 -8.54 5.42 -11.67
CA ASN A 6 -9.66 5.71 -12.57
C ASN A 6 -10.41 4.46 -13.00
N VAL A 7 -9.68 3.42 -13.42
CA VAL A 7 -10.27 2.13 -13.79
C VAL A 7 -11.03 1.50 -12.62
N LEU A 8 -10.42 1.52 -11.43
CA LEU A 8 -10.98 0.90 -10.24
C LEU A 8 -12.24 1.62 -9.76
N THR A 9 -12.26 2.94 -9.86
CA THR A 9 -13.35 3.80 -9.37
C THR A 9 -14.41 4.10 -10.42
N ASN A 10 -14.19 3.70 -11.68
CA ASN A 10 -14.95 4.17 -12.85
C ASN A 10 -15.08 5.71 -12.90
N SER A 11 -14.13 6.44 -12.30
CA SER A 11 -14.13 7.90 -12.23
C SER A 11 -13.21 8.49 -13.30
N GLN A 12 -13.64 9.60 -13.90
CA GLN A 12 -12.82 10.38 -14.83
C GLN A 12 -11.91 11.33 -14.04
N ALA A 13 -11.08 10.85 -13.10
CA ALA A 13 -10.09 11.75 -12.49
C ALA A 13 -9.06 12.12 -13.56
N SER A 14 -8.92 13.42 -13.83
CA SER A 14 -8.03 13.96 -14.85
C SER A 14 -6.58 13.53 -14.58
N ALA A 15 -6.04 12.70 -15.47
CA ALA A 15 -4.64 12.30 -15.45
C ALA A 15 -3.78 13.42 -16.04
N GLU A 16 -3.67 14.55 -15.32
CA GLU A 16 -2.73 15.61 -15.67
C GLU A 16 -1.49 15.50 -14.78
N ASN A 17 -0.33 15.29 -15.43
CA ASN A 17 0.98 15.16 -14.82
C ASN A 17 1.44 16.51 -14.25
N PHE A 18 1.21 16.77 -12.95
CA PHE A 18 1.84 17.90 -12.25
C PHE A 18 2.63 17.42 -11.04
N PRO A 19 3.98 17.50 -11.07
CA PRO A 19 4.83 16.89 -10.05
C PRO A 19 4.89 17.64 -8.70
N PHE A 20 4.18 18.75 -8.47
CA PHE A 20 4.40 19.59 -7.26
C PHE A 20 3.19 20.31 -6.65
N CYS A 21 1.94 19.88 -6.86
CA CYS A 21 0.79 20.47 -6.13
C CYS A 21 0.28 19.55 -5.02
N THR A 22 0.09 20.12 -3.82
CA THR A 22 -0.57 19.48 -2.68
C THR A 22 -2.05 19.26 -3.03
N ILE A 23 -2.40 18.05 -3.44
CA ILE A 23 -3.77 17.62 -3.75
C ILE A 23 -4.20 16.72 -2.59
N ASP A 24 -5.24 17.11 -1.85
CA ASP A 24 -5.91 16.21 -0.91
C ASP A 24 -6.20 14.88 -1.62
N PRO A 25 -5.89 13.72 -1.00
CA PRO A 25 -5.90 12.46 -1.73
C PRO A 25 -7.31 12.16 -2.26
N ASN A 26 -7.39 11.69 -3.49
CA ASN A 26 -8.68 11.34 -4.08
C ASN A 26 -9.22 10.08 -3.38
N GLU A 27 -10.32 10.22 -2.64
CA GLU A 27 -11.01 9.09 -2.00
C GLU A 27 -12.19 8.62 -2.85
N SER A 28 -12.37 7.30 -2.95
CA SER A 28 -13.51 6.73 -3.67
C SER A 28 -13.96 5.41 -3.07
N ARG A 29 -15.24 5.05 -3.30
CA ARG A 29 -15.85 3.80 -2.83
C ARG A 29 -16.13 2.89 -4.01
N VAL A 30 -15.56 1.69 -3.98
CA VAL A 30 -15.62 0.71 -5.07
C VAL A 30 -16.46 -0.48 -4.61
N PRO A 31 -17.56 -0.84 -5.31
CA PRO A 31 -18.36 -2.00 -4.94
C PRO A 31 -17.54 -3.28 -5.12
N VAL A 32 -17.61 -4.18 -4.14
CA VAL A 32 -16.90 -5.45 -4.19
C VAL A 32 -17.71 -6.46 -5.02
N PRO A 33 -17.17 -7.00 -6.12
CA PRO A 33 -17.86 -8.02 -6.91
C PRO A 33 -17.95 -9.33 -6.11
N ASP A 34 -19.17 -9.87 -5.96
CA ASP A 34 -19.41 -11.11 -5.23
C ASP A 34 -20.54 -11.93 -5.88
N GLU A 35 -20.20 -13.08 -6.47
CA GLU A 35 -21.16 -13.96 -7.13
C GLU A 35 -22.26 -14.47 -6.17
N ARG A 36 -21.97 -14.55 -4.86
CA ARG A 36 -22.96 -14.96 -3.85
C ARG A 36 -24.00 -13.89 -3.64
N PHE A 37 -23.56 -12.62 -3.60
CA PHE A 37 -24.47 -11.48 -3.55
C PHE A 37 -25.35 -11.42 -4.79
N ASP A 38 -24.76 -11.61 -5.97
CA ASP A 38 -25.48 -11.63 -7.24
C ASP A 38 -26.53 -12.75 -7.28
N PHE A 39 -26.16 -13.96 -6.85
CA PHE A 39 -27.07 -15.10 -6.75
C PHE A 39 -28.27 -14.79 -5.84
N LEU A 40 -28.03 -14.29 -4.62
CA LEU A 40 -29.10 -13.94 -3.68
C LEU A 40 -30.02 -12.84 -4.24
N CYS A 41 -29.43 -11.83 -4.88
CA CYS A 41 -30.19 -10.75 -5.53
C CYS A 41 -31.05 -11.25 -6.69
N GLN A 42 -30.59 -12.26 -7.43
CA GLN A 42 -31.33 -12.89 -8.52
C GLN A 42 -32.46 -13.80 -8.00
N TYR A 43 -32.16 -14.57 -6.95
CA TYR A 43 -33.11 -15.53 -6.36
C TYR A 43 -34.26 -14.82 -5.63
N HIS A 44 -33.94 -13.88 -4.73
CA HIS A 44 -34.93 -13.21 -3.89
C HIS A 44 -35.57 -11.98 -4.55
N LYS A 45 -34.95 -11.38 -5.57
CA LYS A 45 -35.41 -10.17 -6.26
C LYS A 45 -35.81 -9.04 -5.29
N PRO A 46 -34.94 -8.64 -4.33
CA PRO A 46 -35.28 -7.63 -3.35
C PRO A 46 -35.48 -6.25 -4.01
N ALA A 47 -36.27 -5.38 -3.37
CA ALA A 47 -36.50 -4.02 -3.83
C ALA A 47 -35.24 -3.12 -3.79
N SER A 48 -34.26 -3.48 -2.96
CA SER A 48 -32.97 -2.79 -2.86
C SER A 48 -31.81 -3.79 -2.84
N LYS A 49 -30.70 -3.42 -3.49
CA LYS A 49 -29.48 -4.22 -3.62
C LYS A 49 -28.30 -3.36 -3.23
N ILE A 50 -27.67 -3.65 -2.10
CA ILE A 50 -26.55 -2.87 -1.56
C ILE A 50 -25.36 -3.83 -1.41
N PRO A 51 -24.31 -3.70 -2.24
CA PRO A 51 -23.11 -4.53 -2.12
C PRO A 51 -22.22 -4.05 -0.96
N ALA A 52 -21.19 -4.83 -0.64
CA ALA A 52 -20.08 -4.34 0.16
C ALA A 52 -19.21 -3.35 -0.65
N PHE A 53 -18.48 -2.47 0.04
CA PHE A 53 -17.63 -1.46 -0.60
C PHE A 53 -16.21 -1.53 -0.04
N LEU A 54 -15.23 -1.32 -0.93
CA LEU A 54 -13.84 -1.04 -0.59
C LEU A 54 -13.59 0.47 -0.74
N ASN A 55 -13.08 1.11 0.32
CA ASN A 55 -12.64 2.50 0.23
C ASN A 55 -11.21 2.52 -0.28
N VAL A 56 -10.94 3.32 -1.31
CA VAL A 56 -9.63 3.43 -1.94
C VAL A 56 -9.22 4.89 -1.97
N VAL A 57 -7.96 5.14 -1.61
CA VAL A 57 -7.36 6.47 -1.51
C VAL A 57 -6.20 6.54 -2.50
N ASP A 58 -6.22 7.50 -3.41
CA ASP A 58 -5.11 7.76 -4.32
C ASP A 58 -4.07 8.64 -3.64
N ILE A 59 -2.95 8.05 -3.27
CA ILE A 59 -1.85 8.76 -2.61
C ILE A 59 -0.85 9.22 -3.70
N ALA A 60 -0.23 10.39 -3.56
CA ALA A 60 0.75 10.94 -4.52
C ALA A 60 1.94 9.98 -4.78
N GLY A 61 2.80 10.22 -5.78
CA GLY A 61 4.00 9.39 -5.95
C GLY A 61 5.03 9.68 -4.85
N LEU A 62 5.61 8.63 -4.25
CA LEU A 62 6.75 8.79 -3.35
C LEU A 62 8.06 8.84 -4.14
N VAL A 63 8.96 9.73 -3.73
CA VAL A 63 10.33 9.82 -4.22
C VAL A 63 11.30 9.54 -3.08
N LYS A 64 12.51 9.07 -3.40
CA LYS A 64 13.56 8.82 -2.42
C LYS A 64 13.83 10.06 -1.54
N GLY A 65 13.97 9.85 -0.24
CA GLY A 65 14.18 10.90 0.76
C GLY A 65 12.91 11.48 1.39
N ALA A 66 11.75 10.86 1.19
CA ALA A 66 10.47 11.35 1.72
C ALA A 66 10.41 11.42 3.26
N HIS A 67 11.10 10.52 3.96
CA HIS A 67 11.19 10.49 5.43
C HIS A 67 11.88 11.72 6.03
N ASN A 68 12.81 12.37 5.30
CA ASN A 68 13.58 13.52 5.81
C ASN A 68 12.75 14.80 5.98
N GLY A 69 11.45 14.76 5.68
CA GLY A 69 10.49 15.80 6.01
C GLY A 69 10.64 17.11 5.22
N GLN A 70 11.50 17.15 4.21
CA GLN A 70 11.59 18.27 3.27
C GLN A 70 10.56 18.08 2.15
N GLY A 71 9.51 18.91 2.12
CA GLY A 71 8.53 18.95 1.03
C GLY A 71 7.38 17.93 1.12
N LEU A 72 6.88 17.48 -0.03
CA LEU A 72 5.68 16.65 -0.22
C LEU A 72 5.76 15.23 0.41
N GLY A 73 6.96 14.76 0.77
CA GLY A 73 7.17 13.41 1.31
C GLY A 73 6.51 13.15 2.67
N ASN A 74 6.50 14.14 3.57
CA ASN A 74 5.85 13.99 4.87
C ASN A 74 4.30 13.94 4.75
N ALA A 75 3.73 14.69 3.79
CA ALA A 75 2.30 14.64 3.50
C ALA A 75 1.90 13.29 2.90
N PHE A 76 2.76 12.68 2.07
CA PHE A 76 2.53 11.34 1.55
C PHE A 76 2.46 10.28 2.67
N LEU A 77 3.41 10.29 3.60
CA LEU A 77 3.45 9.31 4.70
C LEU A 77 2.26 9.47 5.66
N SER A 78 1.79 10.70 5.90
CA SER A 78 0.59 10.92 6.73
C SER A 78 -0.69 10.38 6.06
N HIS A 79 -0.80 10.45 4.74
CA HIS A 79 -1.90 9.83 4.01
C HIS A 79 -1.85 8.30 4.08
N ILE A 80 -0.66 7.68 4.01
CA ILE A 80 -0.53 6.23 4.27
C ILE A 80 -0.94 5.89 5.69
N SER A 81 -0.54 6.69 6.69
CA SER A 81 -0.93 6.44 8.09
C SER A 81 -2.44 6.34 8.28
N ALA A 82 -3.22 7.10 7.51
CA ALA A 82 -4.69 7.10 7.54
C ALA A 82 -5.35 5.92 6.83
N CYS A 83 -4.58 5.08 6.11
CA CYS A 83 -5.09 3.91 5.40
C CYS A 83 -4.82 2.62 6.18
N ASP A 84 -5.66 1.60 6.03
CA ASP A 84 -5.49 0.31 6.72
C ASP A 84 -4.62 -0.69 5.96
N GLY A 85 -4.39 -0.47 4.67
CA GLY A 85 -3.62 -1.35 3.80
C GLY A 85 -3.10 -0.62 2.57
N ILE A 86 -2.17 -1.22 1.85
CA ILE A 86 -1.45 -0.57 0.74
C ILE A 86 -1.54 -1.43 -0.52
N PHE A 87 -2.00 -0.82 -1.62
CA PHE A 87 -1.77 -1.34 -2.96
C PHE A 87 -0.45 -0.78 -3.49
N HIS A 88 0.59 -1.62 -3.53
CA HIS A 88 1.91 -1.23 -4.00
C HIS A 88 2.01 -1.43 -5.51
N LEU A 89 1.74 -0.37 -6.28
CA LEU A 89 1.83 -0.41 -7.74
C LEU A 89 3.26 -0.17 -8.23
N THR A 90 3.80 -1.13 -8.97
CA THR A 90 5.17 -1.05 -9.53
C THR A 90 5.14 -1.15 -11.05
N ARG A 91 5.94 -0.33 -11.74
CA ARG A 91 6.06 -0.32 -13.20
C ARG A 91 7.05 -1.40 -13.64
N ALA A 92 6.59 -2.39 -14.41
CA ALA A 92 7.41 -3.47 -14.97
C ALA A 92 7.30 -3.52 -16.52
N PHE A 93 7.34 -2.34 -17.16
CA PHE A 93 7.42 -2.20 -18.61
C PHE A 93 8.23 -0.97 -19.00
N GLU A 94 8.93 -1.07 -20.12
CA GLU A 94 9.63 0.05 -20.76
C GLU A 94 8.69 0.77 -21.73
N ASP A 95 8.80 2.09 -21.76
CA ASP A 95 8.07 2.98 -22.66
C ASP A 95 8.87 4.28 -22.74
N ASP A 96 9.33 4.63 -23.94
CA ASP A 96 10.20 5.78 -24.22
C ASP A 96 9.46 7.11 -24.02
N ASP A 97 8.13 7.11 -24.10
CA ASP A 97 7.29 8.30 -23.91
C ASP A 97 7.07 8.64 -22.43
N ILE A 98 7.53 7.78 -21.50
CA ILE A 98 7.28 7.92 -20.06
C ILE A 98 8.59 7.96 -19.28
N THR A 99 8.94 9.14 -18.78
CA THR A 99 10.09 9.34 -17.91
C THR A 99 9.96 8.58 -16.59
N HIS A 100 11.07 7.99 -16.14
CA HIS A 100 11.17 7.33 -14.84
C HIS A 100 11.89 8.23 -13.85
N VAL A 101 11.39 8.34 -12.62
CA VAL A 101 11.95 9.22 -11.58
C VAL A 101 13.41 8.86 -11.29
N GLU A 102 13.72 7.58 -11.19
CA GLU A 102 15.07 7.05 -10.97
C GLU A 102 15.90 6.92 -12.27
N GLY A 103 15.42 7.47 -13.40
CA GLY A 103 16.10 7.45 -14.70
C GLY A 103 16.03 6.14 -15.48
N SER A 104 15.81 5.00 -14.82
CA SER A 104 15.59 3.69 -15.44
C SER A 104 14.45 2.92 -14.78
N VAL A 105 13.81 2.01 -15.51
CA VAL A 105 12.76 1.13 -14.96
C VAL A 105 13.42 -0.04 -14.23
N ASP A 106 13.24 -0.12 -12.91
CA ASP A 106 13.68 -1.23 -12.08
C ASP A 106 12.66 -1.47 -10.95
N PRO A 107 11.70 -2.40 -11.16
CA PRO A 107 10.66 -2.70 -10.18
C PRO A 107 11.17 -3.07 -8.79
N ILE A 108 12.31 -3.76 -8.71
CA ILE A 108 12.84 -4.28 -7.44
C ILE A 108 13.39 -3.12 -6.64
N ARG A 109 14.26 -2.31 -7.26
CA ARG A 109 14.79 -1.09 -6.65
C ARG A 109 13.66 -0.15 -6.20
N ASP A 110 12.63 0.03 -7.02
CA ASP A 110 11.53 0.94 -6.69
C ASP A 110 10.70 0.44 -5.49
N ILE A 111 10.50 -0.88 -5.35
CA ILE A 111 9.87 -1.49 -4.17
C ILE A 111 10.77 -1.30 -2.94
N GLU A 112 12.07 -1.54 -3.07
CA GLU A 112 13.04 -1.37 -1.98
C GLU A 112 13.06 0.07 -1.46
N ILE A 113 13.06 1.06 -2.35
CA ILE A 113 12.98 2.49 -1.97
C ILE A 113 11.74 2.75 -1.11
N ILE A 114 10.56 2.29 -1.53
CA ILE A 114 9.33 2.51 -0.76
C ILE A 114 9.40 1.79 0.59
N HIS A 115 9.91 0.56 0.64
CA HIS A 115 10.08 -0.18 1.89
C HIS A 115 11.01 0.53 2.86
N GLU A 116 12.17 1.01 2.38
CA GLU A 116 13.13 1.76 3.18
C GLU A 116 12.50 3.03 3.76
N GLU A 117 11.71 3.76 2.98
CA GLU A 117 11.06 4.99 3.42
C GLU A 117 10.01 4.76 4.51
N LEU A 118 9.20 3.70 4.37
CA LEU A 118 8.23 3.31 5.41
C LEU A 118 8.94 2.84 6.68
N GLN A 119 10.02 2.08 6.53
CA GLN A 119 10.84 1.59 7.62
C GLN A 119 11.48 2.75 8.39
N LEU A 120 12.13 3.69 7.69
CA LEU A 120 12.75 4.86 8.30
C LEU A 120 11.74 5.73 9.06
N LYS A 121 10.50 5.82 8.55
CA LYS A 121 9.44 6.55 9.26
C LYS A 121 9.04 5.86 10.56
N ASP A 122 8.92 4.53 10.56
CA ASP A 122 8.65 3.78 11.79
C ASP A 122 9.79 3.93 12.81
N GLU A 123 11.05 3.91 12.37
CA GLU A 123 12.21 4.13 13.24
C GLU A 123 12.18 5.52 13.90
N GLU A 124 11.84 6.56 13.13
CA GLU A 124 11.65 7.93 13.63
C GLU A 124 10.56 7.99 14.72
N MET A 125 9.47 7.26 14.54
CA MET A 125 8.35 7.24 15.49
C MET A 125 8.67 6.47 16.79
N ILE A 126 9.42 5.37 16.70
CA ILE A 126 9.67 4.46 17.83
C ILE A 126 10.45 5.16 18.96
N GLY A 127 11.47 5.95 18.65
CA GLY A 127 12.33 6.60 19.64
C GLY A 127 11.56 7.48 20.64
N PRO A 128 10.84 8.52 20.17
CA PRO A 128 10.05 9.40 21.02
C PRO A 128 8.99 8.67 21.86
N ILE A 129 8.40 7.60 21.33
CA ILE A 129 7.42 6.76 22.05
C ILE A 129 8.11 6.07 23.25
N ILE A 130 9.25 5.42 23.02
CA ILE A 130 10.01 4.73 24.06
C ILE A 130 10.49 5.73 25.12
N ASP A 131 11.01 6.89 24.73
CA ASP A 131 11.49 7.90 25.67
C ASP A 131 10.39 8.40 26.61
N LYS A 132 9.18 8.59 26.07
CA LYS A 132 8.00 8.98 26.86
C LYS A 132 7.60 7.87 27.83
N LEU A 133 7.54 6.62 27.34
CA LEU A 133 7.19 5.46 28.16
C LEU A 133 8.24 5.20 29.25
N GLU A 134 9.53 5.36 28.97
CA GLU A 134 10.61 5.18 29.94
C GLU A 134 10.46 6.17 31.11
N LYS A 135 10.24 7.45 30.79
CA LYS A 135 10.07 8.51 31.80
C LYS A 135 8.92 8.22 32.74
N VAL A 136 7.78 7.75 32.23
CA VAL A 136 6.57 7.55 33.05
C VAL A 136 6.55 6.16 33.71
N ALA A 137 6.81 5.10 32.94
CA ALA A 137 6.70 3.73 33.42
C ALA A 137 7.89 3.29 34.28
N VAL A 138 9.11 3.63 33.86
CA VAL A 138 10.35 3.17 34.53
C VAL A 138 10.76 4.18 35.60
N ARG A 139 10.94 5.45 35.23
CA ARG A 139 11.43 6.48 36.17
C ARG A 139 10.32 6.99 37.09
N GLY A 140 9.11 7.16 36.57
CA GLY A 140 7.92 7.56 37.33
C GLY A 140 7.25 6.43 38.12
N GLY A 141 7.62 5.16 37.86
CA GLY A 141 7.14 4.00 38.61
C GLY A 141 5.71 3.55 38.28
N ASP A 142 5.12 4.00 37.17
CA ASP A 142 3.78 3.55 36.77
C ASP A 142 3.82 2.11 36.21
N LYS A 143 3.48 1.16 37.08
CA LYS A 143 3.43 -0.27 36.75
C LYS A 143 2.42 -0.61 35.65
N LYS A 144 1.43 0.23 35.37
CA LYS A 144 0.43 -0.03 34.32
C LYS A 144 1.02 0.15 32.92
N LEU A 145 1.98 1.05 32.76
CA LEU A 145 2.64 1.34 31.47
C LEU A 145 3.91 0.51 31.24
N LYS A 146 4.41 -0.17 32.26
CA LYS A 146 5.61 -1.02 32.17
C LYS A 146 5.50 -2.10 31.09
N PRO A 147 4.38 -2.84 30.94
CA PRO A 147 4.23 -3.80 29.86
C PRO A 147 4.34 -3.16 28.47
N GLU A 148 3.73 -1.99 28.27
CA GLU A 148 3.78 -1.25 26.99
C GLU A 148 5.21 -0.82 26.67
N TYR A 149 5.95 -0.33 27.66
CA TYR A 149 7.38 0.00 27.52
C TYR A 149 8.21 -1.23 27.10
N ASP A 150 8.03 -2.37 27.77
CA ASP A 150 8.80 -3.58 27.48
C ASP A 150 8.51 -4.12 26.07
N ILE A 151 7.25 -4.05 25.63
CA ILE A 151 6.83 -4.40 24.27
C ILE A 151 7.46 -3.44 23.25
N MET A 152 7.46 -2.13 23.52
CA MET A 152 8.09 -1.15 22.65
C MET A 152 9.61 -1.32 22.56
N CYS A 153 10.27 -1.77 23.62
CA CYS A 153 11.68 -2.18 23.56
C CYS A 153 11.90 -3.39 22.64
N LYS A 154 11.01 -4.38 22.67
CA LYS A 154 11.02 -5.52 21.73
C LYS A 154 10.82 -5.04 20.29
N VAL A 155 9.89 -4.12 20.06
CA VAL A 155 9.66 -3.49 18.73
C VAL A 155 10.91 -2.78 18.24
N LYS A 156 11.57 -1.97 19.09
CA LYS A 156 12.85 -1.33 18.73
C LYS A 156 13.91 -2.35 18.31
N SER A 157 14.06 -3.44 19.05
CA SER A 157 15.04 -4.47 18.70
C SER A 157 14.76 -5.12 17.35
N TRP A 158 13.50 -5.33 17.00
CA TRP A 158 13.12 -5.89 15.70
C TRP A 158 13.25 -4.88 14.55
N VAL A 159 12.67 -3.69 14.74
CA VAL A 159 12.54 -2.70 13.67
C VAL A 159 13.85 -1.96 13.45
N ILE A 160 14.50 -1.47 14.51
CA ILE A 160 15.71 -0.64 14.39
C ILE A 160 16.97 -1.53 14.34
N ASP A 161 17.15 -2.43 15.31
CA ASP A 161 18.42 -3.17 15.42
C ASP A 161 18.54 -4.27 14.35
N GLN A 162 17.44 -4.93 13.99
CA GLN A 162 17.41 -5.96 12.93
C GLN A 162 16.98 -5.44 11.56
N LYS A 163 16.51 -4.19 11.45
CA LYS A 163 16.06 -3.57 10.19
C LYS A 163 14.95 -4.37 9.49
N LYS A 164 13.93 -4.80 10.25
CA LYS A 164 12.83 -5.61 9.73
C LYS A 164 11.46 -4.95 9.94
N PRO A 165 10.58 -4.96 8.91
CA PRO A 165 9.19 -4.53 9.02
C PRO A 165 8.43 -5.18 10.18
N VAL A 166 7.56 -4.42 10.85
CA VAL A 166 6.74 -4.92 11.99
C VAL A 166 5.92 -6.15 11.61
N ARG A 167 5.33 -6.16 10.41
CA ARG A 167 4.47 -7.26 9.92
C ARG A 167 5.19 -8.60 9.75
N PHE A 168 6.53 -8.61 9.66
CA PHE A 168 7.29 -9.84 9.42
C PHE A 168 7.75 -10.55 10.69
N TYR A 169 7.46 -10.00 11.86
CA TYR A 169 7.64 -10.72 13.11
C TYR A 169 6.41 -11.61 13.35
N HIS A 170 6.62 -12.93 13.40
CA HIS A 170 5.52 -13.91 13.43
C HIS A 170 5.03 -14.25 14.85
N ASP A 171 5.81 -13.90 15.88
CA ASP A 171 5.58 -14.33 17.25
C ASP A 171 5.04 -13.19 18.14
N TRP A 172 4.27 -12.27 17.55
CA TRP A 172 3.51 -11.30 18.34
C TRP A 172 2.35 -12.01 19.04
N ASN A 173 2.26 -11.86 20.37
CA ASN A 173 1.08 -12.33 21.11
C ASN A 173 -0.04 -11.28 21.12
N ASP A 174 -1.25 -11.65 21.54
CA ASP A 174 -2.43 -10.78 21.52
C ASP A 174 -2.23 -9.44 22.26
N LYS A 175 -1.53 -9.45 23.40
CA LYS A 175 -1.25 -8.23 24.18
C LYS A 175 -0.24 -7.33 23.47
N GLU A 176 0.72 -7.92 22.76
CA GLU A 176 1.68 -7.18 21.95
C GLU A 176 0.99 -6.54 20.75
N ILE A 177 0.07 -7.26 20.10
CA ILE A 177 -0.76 -6.74 18.99
C ILE A 177 -1.63 -5.56 19.46
N GLU A 178 -2.25 -5.65 20.64
CA GLU A 178 -3.01 -4.54 21.23
C GLU A 178 -2.17 -3.27 21.42
N VAL A 179 -0.89 -3.42 21.80
CA VAL A 179 0.04 -2.28 21.91
C VAL A 179 0.42 -1.74 20.54
N LEU A 180 0.78 -2.61 19.59
CA LEU A 180 1.14 -2.21 18.22
C LEU A 180 0.02 -1.40 17.55
N ASN A 181 -1.24 -1.84 17.72
CA ASN A 181 -2.41 -1.17 17.16
C ASN A 181 -2.66 0.24 17.72
N LYS A 182 -2.06 0.63 18.85
CA LYS A 182 -2.11 2.02 19.35
C LYS A 182 -1.20 2.95 18.55
N HIS A 183 -0.12 2.42 17.99
CA HIS A 183 0.93 3.21 17.34
C HIS A 183 0.81 3.23 15.81
N LEU A 184 0.09 2.26 15.22
CA LEU A 184 -0.26 2.24 13.79
C LEU A 184 0.96 2.39 12.86
N PHE A 185 2.04 1.66 13.17
CA PHE A 185 3.27 1.64 12.35
C PHE A 185 2.98 1.37 10.87
N LEU A 186 3.67 2.06 9.98
CA LEU A 186 3.46 1.96 8.54
C LEU A 186 3.81 0.56 8.02
N THR A 187 4.90 -0.03 8.53
CA THR A 187 5.35 -1.37 8.14
C THR A 187 4.50 -2.50 8.73
N SER A 188 3.54 -2.19 9.60
CA SER A 188 2.54 -3.16 10.08
C SER A 188 1.40 -3.38 9.09
N LYS A 189 1.17 -2.43 8.18
CA LYS A 189 0.04 -2.47 7.23
C LYS A 189 0.24 -3.62 6.21
N PRO A 190 -0.82 -4.39 5.89
CA PRO A 190 -0.77 -5.37 4.81
C PRO A 190 -0.54 -4.68 3.47
N MET A 191 0.18 -5.37 2.58
CA MET A 191 0.51 -4.88 1.24
C MET A 191 0.10 -5.90 0.18
N VAL A 192 -0.51 -5.40 -0.90
CA VAL A 192 -0.78 -6.15 -2.12
C VAL A 192 0.05 -5.54 -3.25
N TYR A 193 0.93 -6.32 -3.85
CA TYR A 193 1.76 -5.84 -4.95
C TYR A 193 1.00 -5.91 -6.26
N LEU A 194 0.92 -4.78 -6.94
CA LEU A 194 0.32 -4.65 -8.24
C LEU A 194 1.43 -4.43 -9.26
N VAL A 195 1.80 -5.49 -9.99
CA VAL A 195 2.87 -5.41 -10.99
C VAL A 195 2.26 -5.02 -12.32
N ASN A 196 2.53 -3.80 -12.78
CA ASN A 196 2.01 -3.31 -14.04
C ASN A 196 2.90 -3.72 -15.22
N LEU A 197 2.34 -4.49 -16.14
CA LEU A 197 3.05 -5.08 -17.28
C LEU A 197 2.54 -4.50 -18.62
N SER A 198 3.37 -4.63 -19.66
CA SER A 198 2.90 -4.45 -21.04
C SER A 198 1.84 -5.49 -21.42
N GLU A 199 0.97 -5.22 -22.39
CA GLU A 199 -0.02 -6.20 -22.85
C GLU A 199 0.64 -7.50 -23.29
N LYS A 200 1.73 -7.40 -24.05
CA LYS A 200 2.49 -8.55 -24.56
C LYS A 200 2.98 -9.45 -23.42
N ASP A 201 3.56 -8.86 -22.38
CA ASP A 201 4.11 -9.61 -21.25
C ASP A 201 3.01 -10.22 -20.38
N TYR A 202 1.93 -9.47 -20.16
CA TYR A 202 0.76 -9.96 -19.43
C TYR A 202 0.13 -11.17 -20.11
N ILE A 203 -0.10 -11.10 -21.43
CA ILE A 203 -0.69 -12.21 -22.21
C ILE A 203 0.24 -13.42 -22.19
N ARG A 204 1.56 -13.21 -22.36
CA ARG A 204 2.54 -14.29 -22.38
C ARG A 204 2.86 -14.84 -20.99
N LYS A 205 2.40 -14.18 -19.92
CA LYS A 205 2.71 -14.47 -18.52
C LYS A 205 4.23 -14.59 -18.27
N LYS A 206 5.00 -13.73 -18.94
CA LYS A 206 6.46 -13.70 -18.85
C LYS A 206 6.92 -12.25 -18.90
N ASN A 207 7.79 -11.89 -17.98
CA ASN A 207 8.43 -10.58 -17.94
C ASN A 207 9.76 -10.75 -17.21
N LYS A 208 10.76 -9.95 -17.59
CA LYS A 208 12.13 -10.11 -17.10
C LYS A 208 12.27 -9.88 -15.59
N TRP A 209 11.36 -9.11 -14.98
CA TRP A 209 11.39 -8.78 -13.55
C TRP A 209 10.49 -9.67 -12.68
N LEU A 210 9.61 -10.49 -13.27
CA LEU A 210 8.68 -11.36 -12.51
C LEU A 210 9.35 -12.57 -11.85
N LEU A 211 10.56 -12.92 -12.25
CA LEU A 211 11.28 -14.09 -11.74
C LEU A 211 12.10 -13.79 -10.48
N GLU A 212 12.30 -12.52 -10.14
CA GLU A 212 13.22 -12.08 -9.07
C GLU A 212 12.50 -11.55 -7.83
N SER A 213 11.19 -11.27 -7.88
CA SER A 213 10.43 -10.79 -6.72
C SER A 213 10.02 -11.95 -5.79
N THR A 214 10.99 -12.64 -5.21
CA THR A 214 10.78 -13.65 -4.17
C THR A 214 10.58 -12.98 -2.81
N ASP A 215 9.52 -12.18 -2.68
CA ASP A 215 8.96 -11.86 -1.36
C ASP A 215 7.89 -12.93 -1.07
N ASN A 216 8.34 -14.11 -0.62
CA ASN A 216 7.58 -15.37 -0.56
C ASN A 216 6.30 -15.36 0.31
N LYS A 217 5.86 -14.20 0.82
CA LYS A 217 4.69 -14.05 1.70
C LYS A 217 3.76 -12.90 1.33
N ALA A 218 4.08 -12.11 0.30
CA ALA A 218 3.19 -11.07 -0.16
C ALA A 218 2.29 -11.56 -1.28
N GLU A 219 1.02 -11.15 -1.28
CA GLU A 219 0.12 -11.41 -2.39
C GLU A 219 0.52 -10.53 -3.58
N ILE A 220 1.07 -11.17 -4.61
CA ILE A 220 1.44 -10.51 -5.87
C ILE A 220 0.29 -10.69 -6.86
N ILE A 221 -0.31 -9.57 -7.26
CA ILE A 221 -1.32 -9.52 -8.31
C ILE A 221 -0.69 -8.93 -9.56
N LEU A 222 -0.68 -9.71 -10.64
CA LEU A 222 -0.24 -9.25 -11.95
C LEU A 222 -1.36 -8.43 -12.60
N LEU A 223 -1.08 -7.17 -12.90
CA LEU A 223 -2.02 -6.30 -13.58
C LEU A 223 -1.64 -6.10 -15.04
N LYS A 224 -2.68 -6.15 -15.89
CA LYS A 224 -2.64 -5.55 -17.21
C LYS A 224 -3.16 -4.14 -17.08
N MET A 225 -2.29 -3.15 -17.06
CA MET A 225 -2.70 -1.77 -17.29
C MET A 225 -1.75 -1.11 -18.27
N GLU A 226 -2.13 -1.12 -19.54
CA GLU A 226 -1.59 -0.10 -20.43
C GLU A 226 -2.15 1.25 -20.00
N ILE A 227 -1.27 2.25 -20.01
CA ILE A 227 -1.68 3.65 -20.12
C ILE A 227 -2.29 3.76 -21.52
N LEU A 228 -3.56 3.38 -21.60
CA LEU A 228 -4.36 3.72 -22.74
C LEU A 228 -4.56 5.22 -22.65
N SER A 229 -4.17 5.93 -23.70
CA SER A 229 -4.75 7.24 -23.96
C SER A 229 -6.27 7.15 -23.79
N SER A 230 -6.88 8.26 -23.39
CA SER A 230 -8.24 8.41 -22.84
C SER A 230 -9.39 7.72 -23.60
N SER A 231 -9.13 7.10 -24.74
CA SER A 231 -10.06 6.45 -25.66
C SER A 231 -10.39 4.97 -25.37
N ASN A 232 -9.58 4.19 -24.60
CA ASN A 232 -9.83 2.74 -24.43
C ASN A 232 -10.18 2.27 -23.00
N LEU A 233 -10.42 3.18 -22.05
CA LEU A 233 -10.76 2.85 -20.65
C LEU A 233 -12.04 2.00 -20.48
N THR A 234 -12.88 1.88 -21.49
CA THR A 234 -14.17 1.17 -21.45
C THR A 234 -14.08 -0.35 -21.59
N HIS A 235 -12.92 -0.92 -21.93
CA HIS A 235 -12.82 -2.34 -22.27
C HIS A 235 -12.44 -3.31 -21.13
N LEU A 236 -12.16 -2.84 -19.92
CA LEU A 236 -11.78 -3.73 -18.82
C LEU A 236 -12.97 -4.51 -18.19
N ASN A 237 -14.21 -4.06 -18.37
CA ASN A 237 -15.37 -4.61 -17.65
C ASN A 237 -16.07 -5.83 -18.30
N ASN A 238 -15.63 -6.35 -19.45
CA ASN A 238 -16.47 -7.33 -20.19
C ASN A 238 -15.79 -8.61 -20.70
N ARG A 239 -14.55 -8.93 -20.32
CA ARG A 239 -13.89 -10.17 -20.79
C ARG A 239 -13.12 -10.91 -19.70
N ARG A 240 -13.84 -11.51 -18.75
CA ARG A 240 -13.48 -12.80 -18.11
C ARG A 240 -14.66 -13.41 -17.31
N ARG A 241 -15.84 -13.45 -17.93
CA ARG A 241 -16.72 -14.62 -17.78
C ARG A 241 -16.18 -15.69 -18.71
N ASN A 242 -15.31 -16.58 -18.22
CA ASN A 242 -15.10 -17.94 -18.71
C ASN A 242 -13.82 -18.54 -18.07
N LYS A 243 -14.04 -19.58 -17.25
CA LYS A 243 -13.24 -20.80 -17.05
C LYS A 243 -11.71 -20.66 -17.21
N ILE A 244 -10.97 -20.84 -16.10
CA ILE A 244 -10.43 -22.13 -15.60
C ILE A 244 -10.07 -21.90 -14.13
#